data_AF-A0A4Y4XKU1-F1
#
_entry.id   AF-A0A4Y4XKU1-F1
#
_cell.length_a   1.000
_cell.length_b   1.000
_cell.length_c   1.000
_cell.angle_alpha   90.00
_cell.angle_beta   90.00
_cell.angle_gamma   90.00
#
_symmetry.space_group_name_H-M   'P 1'
#
loop_
_entity.id
_entity.type
_entity.pdbx_description
1 polymer ?
#
loop_
_entity_poly.entity_id
_entity_poly.type
_entity_poly.pdbx_seq_one_letter_code
_entity_poly.pdbx_strand_id
1 'polypeptide(L)' 'MKMGEINMILYIHIPFCENKCGYCAFNSYENKHGLKEEYTQALCLDLKHALSQTDEPIESIFIGGGT' A
#
# COMPACT_ATOMS: atom_id res chain seq x y z
N MET A 1 23.89 11.03 -5.81
CA MET A 1 23.27 10.85 -4.49
C MET A 1 24.00 11.77 -3.52
N LYS A 2 23.39 12.87 -3.08
CA LYS A 2 24.00 13.78 -2.10
C LYS A 2 23.69 13.24 -0.70
N MET A 3 24.71 13.21 0.15
CA MET A 3 24.57 12.84 1.56
C MET A 3 23.65 13.89 2.23
N GLY A 4 22.41 13.55 2.57
CA GLY A 4 21.50 14.40 3.34
C GLY A 4 20.09 14.67 2.77
N GLU A 5 19.69 14.13 1.61
CA GLU A 5 18.28 14.16 1.17
C GLU A 5 17.50 13.03 1.86
N ILE A 6 16.45 13.37 2.61
CA ILE A 6 15.54 12.38 3.21
C ILE A 6 14.37 12.17 2.25
N ASN A 7 14.52 11.26 1.30
CA ASN A 7 13.42 10.94 0.40
C ASN A 7 12.35 10.08 1.08
N MET A 8 11.11 10.20 0.62
CA MET A 8 10.02 9.38 1.10
C MET A 8 10.04 7.97 0.52
N ILE A 9 9.73 6.98 1.36
CA ILE A 9 9.47 5.60 0.95
C ILE A 9 8.00 5.30 1.22
N LEU A 10 7.29 4.81 0.19
CA LEU A 10 5.88 4.48 0.29
C LEU A 10 5.68 2.96 0.33
N TYR A 11 4.98 2.46 1.35
CA TYR A 11 4.50 1.08 1.38
C TYR A 11 2.98 1.05 1.20
N ILE A 12 2.50 0.28 0.23
CA ILE A 12 1.08 0.05 -0.04
C ILE A 12 0.76 -1.39 0.36
N HIS A 13 -0.16 -1.53 1.31
CA HIS A 13 -0.58 -2.83 1.81
C HIS A 13 -1.83 -3.34 1.09
N ILE A 14 -1.76 -4.45 0.36
CA ILE A 14 -2.91 -5.09 -0.28
C ILE A 14 -3.47 -6.17 0.64
N PRO A 15 -4.70 -6.04 1.17
CA PRO A 15 -5.21 -6.94 2.20
C PRO A 15 -5.97 -8.16 1.64
N PHE A 16 -5.81 -8.49 0.35
CA PHE A 16 -6.61 -9.53 -0.30
C PHE A 16 -5.75 -10.75 -0.65
N CYS A 17 -6.19 -11.93 -0.25
CA CYS A 17 -5.58 -13.21 -0.64
C CYS A 17 -6.60 -14.08 -1.35
N GLU A 18 -6.19 -14.76 -2.43
CA GLU A 18 -7.02 -15.83 -3.01
C GLU A 18 -7.23 -16.97 -2.00
N ASN A 19 -6.15 -17.37 -1.34
CA ASN A 19 -6.16 -18.30 -0.20
C ASN A 19 -5.14 -17.83 0.85
N LYS A 20 -5.55 -17.71 2.11
CA LYS A 20 -4.70 -17.35 3.23
C LYS A 20 -4.07 -18.60 3.80
N CYS A 21 -2.76 -18.73 3.60
CA CYS A 21 -2.00 -19.83 4.17
C CYS A 21 -2.12 -19.83 5.71
N GLY A 22 -2.21 -21.01 6.33
CA GLY A 22 -2.31 -21.14 7.79
C GLY A 22 -1.10 -20.60 8.57
N TYR A 23 0.04 -20.40 7.89
CA TYR A 23 1.25 -19.77 8.44
C TYR A 23 1.38 -18.28 8.09
N CYS A 24 0.44 -17.72 7.32
CA CYS A 24 0.55 -16.35 6.81
C CYS A 24 0.32 -15.33 7.93
N ALA A 25 1.36 -14.55 8.24
CA ALA A 25 1.31 -13.48 9.22
C ALA A 25 0.91 -12.11 8.63
N PHE A 26 0.77 -12.01 7.31
CA PHE A 26 0.29 -10.78 6.69
C PHE A 26 -1.17 -10.51 7.06
N ASN A 27 -1.51 -9.23 7.23
CA ASN A 27 -2.88 -8.80 7.49
C ASN A 27 -3.73 -8.88 6.20
N SER A 28 -3.98 -10.09 5.72
CA SER A 28 -4.79 -10.35 4.54
C SER A 28 -6.09 -11.09 4.89
N TYR A 29 -7.06 -11.01 3.99
CA TYR A 29 -8.36 -11.64 4.12
C TYR A 29 -8.66 -12.46 2.87
N GLU A 30 -9.12 -13.69 3.08
CA GLU A 30 -9.82 -14.47 2.06
C GLU A 30 -11.25 -13.94 1.90
N ASN A 31 -11.89 -14.23 0.76
CA ASN A 31 -13.33 -13.99 0.54
C ASN A 31 -13.77 -12.51 0.62
N LYS A 32 -12.83 -11.57 0.46
CA LYS A 32 -13.10 -10.12 0.43
C LYS A 32 -12.80 -9.47 -0.92
N HIS A 33 -12.64 -10.28 -1.98
CA HIS A 33 -12.29 -9.77 -3.31
C HIS A 33 -13.32 -8.81 -3.92
N GLY A 34 -14.59 -8.91 -3.53
CA GLY A 34 -15.63 -7.96 -3.97
C GLY A 34 -15.40 -6.52 -3.50
N LEU A 35 -14.45 -6.29 -2.58
CA LEU A 35 -14.07 -4.96 -2.10
C LEU A 35 -12.85 -4.39 -2.83
N LYS A 36 -12.30 -5.09 -3.83
CA LYS A 36 -11.07 -4.65 -4.52
C LYS A 36 -11.24 -3.26 -5.14
N GLU A 37 -12.29 -3.02 -5.93
CA GLU A 37 -12.52 -1.71 -6.52
C GLU A 37 -12.69 -0.60 -5.47
N GLU A 38 -13.54 -0.82 -4.48
CA GLU A 38 -13.80 0.16 -3.41
C GLU A 38 -12.53 0.49 -2.62
N TYR A 39 -11.75 -0.53 -2.28
CA TYR A 39 -10.46 -0.38 -1.61
C TYR A 39 -9.47 0.43 -2.46
N THR A 40 -9.33 0.10 -3.75
CA THR A 40 -8.42 0.83 -4.64
C THR A 40 -8.85 2.29 -4.82
N GLN A 41 -10.14 2.57 -4.93
CA GLN A 41 -10.65 3.93 -5.00
C GLN A 41 -10.35 4.72 -3.72
N ALA A 42 -10.62 4.13 -2.56
CA ALA A 42 -10.31 4.74 -1.26
C ALA A 42 -8.81 5.00 -1.09
N LEU A 43 -7.96 4.02 -1.46
CA LEU A 43 -6.50 4.16 -1.42
C LEU A 43 -6.03 5.31 -2.32
N CYS A 44 -6.55 5.45 -3.53
CA CYS A 44 -6.17 6.56 -4.42
C CYS A 44 -6.59 7.92 -3.85
N LEU A 45 -7.74 8.01 -3.17
CA LEU A 45 -8.17 9.25 -2.52
C LEU A 45 -7.26 9.59 -1.34
N ASP A 46 -6.94 8.60 -0.51
CA ASP A 46 -6.04 8.77 0.64
C ASP A 46 -4.63 9.19 0.19
N LEU A 47 -4.08 8.55 -0.85
CA LEU A 47 -2.80 8.93 -1.44
C LEU A 47 -2.81 10.36 -1.99
N LYS A 48 -3.88 10.77 -2.69
CA LYS A 48 -4.00 12.16 -3.17
C LYS A 48 -4.00 13.15 -2.01
N HIS A 49 -4.71 12.84 -0.93
CA HIS A 49 -4.74 13.68 0.25
C HIS A 49 -3.36 13.73 0.92
N ALA A 50 -2.74 12.58 1.20
CA ALA A 50 -1.44 12.51 1.87
C ALA A 50 -0.33 13.21 1.07
N LEU A 51 -0.27 12.99 -0.25
CA LEU A 51 0.72 13.61 -1.12
C LEU A 51 0.46 15.10 -1.36
N SER A 52 -0.73 15.62 -1.05
CA SER A 52 -0.96 17.07 -1.08
C SER A 52 -0.34 17.81 0.11
N GLN A 53 0.11 17.09 1.14
CA GLN A 53 0.64 17.67 2.38
C GLN A 53 2.18 17.74 2.38
N THR A 54 2.84 17.31 1.31
CA THR A 54 4.30 17.24 1.20
C THR A 54 4.76 17.37 -0.25
N ASP A 55 5.90 18.02 -0.46
CA ASP A 55 6.58 18.10 -1.77
C ASP A 55 7.78 17.14 -1.86
N GLU A 56 8.00 16.31 -0.83
CA GLU A 56 9.12 15.37 -0.77
C GLU A 56 8.96 14.28 -1.85
N PRO A 57 9.97 14.07 -2.72
CA PRO A 57 9.91 13.02 -3.73
C PRO A 57 9.83 11.63 -3.10
N ILE A 58 9.01 10.77 -3.73
CA ILE A 58 8.98 9.35 -3.42
C ILE A 58 10.17 8.70 -4.12
N GLU A 59 11.14 8.20 -3.36
CA GLU A 59 12.29 7.46 -3.89
C GLU A 59 11.93 6.02 -4.23
N SER A 60 11.05 5.38 -3.45
CA SER A 60 10.71 3.97 -3.64
C SER A 60 9.28 3.66 -3.21
N ILE A 61 8.65 2.74 -3.95
CA ILE A 61 7.32 2.22 -3.66
C ILE A 61 7.43 0.70 -3.47
N PHE A 62 6.97 0.24 -2.31
CA PHE A 62 6.84 -1.17 -1.98
C PHE A 62 5.37 -1.54 -1.93
N ILE A 63 4.99 -2.64 -2.58
CA ILE A 63 3.62 -3.15 -2.54
C ILE A 63 3.70 -4.57 -1.96
N GLY A 64 2.91 -4.85 -0.94
CA GLY A 64 2.90 -6.16 -0.31
C GLY A 64 1.64 -6.40 0.51
N GLY A 65 1.56 -7.55 1.16
CA GLY A 65 0.36 -7.98 1.89
C GLY A 65 -0.08 -9.35 1.41
N GLY A 66 -1.27 -9.44 0.83
CA GLY A 66 -1.84 -10.66 0.26
C GLY A 66 -1.76 -10.74 -1.26
N THR A 67 -1.81 -11.98 -1.74
CA THR A 67 -1.97 -12.39 -3.14
C THR A 67 -2.99 -13.51 -3.18
#